data_AF-A0A935R6X1-F1
#
_entry.id   AF-A0A935R6X1-F1
#
_cell.length_a   1.000
_cell.length_b   1.000
_cell.length_c   1.000
_cell.angle_alpha   90.00
_cell.angle_beta   90.00
_cell.angle_gamma   90.00
#
_symmetry.space_group_name_H-M   'P 1'
#
loop_
_entity.id
_entity.type
_entity.pdbx_description
1 polymer ?
#
loop_
_entity_poly.entity_id
_entity_poly.type
_entity_poly.pdbx_seq_one_letter_code
_entity_poly.pdbx_strand_id
1 'polypeptide(L)'
;MSLLFALLFYAATLILVGGVAYKVYEYARTPAPLKIPTTPAPTTAGGVAFRMFREVVFFESLFKSNLWIWALGWLFHVALALVLLRHLRYFTEPVNFIIAFIQPFGMYAGFAMAAGVAGLWARRFLVERIRYISTPSDHLMLALLLGIAVTGLLMKFVMHTDVVAVKTFFLGLMVFEINPLPADPGLYLHLGMVALLMIIFPVSKLLHAPGVFFSPSRNQVDNPRETRHLAPWAAQMERKA
;
A
#
# COMPACT_ATOMS: atom_id res chain seq x y z
N MET A 1 16.42 6.46 -23.31
CA MET A 1 15.48 6.54 -22.17
C MET A 1 14.57 5.32 -22.07
N SER A 2 13.95 4.85 -23.17
CA SER A 2 13.06 3.67 -23.15
C SER A 2 13.71 2.41 -22.55
N LEU A 3 14.90 2.02 -23.02
CA LEU A 3 15.62 0.84 -22.49
C LEU A 3 15.93 0.97 -21.00
N LEU A 4 16.37 2.16 -20.55
CA LEU A 4 16.67 2.44 -19.14
C LEU A 4 15.42 2.22 -18.27
N PHE A 5 14.29 2.83 -18.64
CA PHE A 5 13.05 2.68 -17.89
C PHE A 5 12.50 1.26 -17.97
N ALA A 6 12.63 0.56 -19.10
CA ALA A 6 12.23 -0.84 -19.22
C ALA A 6 12.97 -1.73 -18.22
N LEU A 7 14.31 -1.66 -18.21
CA LEU A 7 15.14 -2.40 -17.26
C LEU A 7 14.85 -2.01 -15.81
N LEU A 8 14.66 -0.71 -15.54
CA LEU A 8 14.30 -0.21 -14.22
C LEU A 8 12.97 -0.80 -13.74
N PHE A 9 11.92 -0.83 -14.57
CA PHE A 9 10.62 -1.39 -14.18
C PHE A 9 10.64 -2.90 -14.05
N TYR A 10 11.43 -3.63 -14.85
CA TYR A 10 11.63 -5.07 -14.62
C TYR A 10 12.29 -5.33 -13.27
N ALA A 11 13.40 -4.64 -12.97
CA ALA A 11 14.08 -4.77 -11.69
C ALA A 11 13.18 -4.36 -10.52
N ALA A 12 12.49 -3.23 -10.62
CA ALA A 12 11.57 -2.74 -9.60
C ALA A 12 10.40 -3.71 -9.35
N THR A 13 9.86 -4.33 -10.41
CA THR A 13 8.77 -5.32 -10.30
C THR A 13 9.27 -6.58 -9.59
N LEU A 14 10.45 -7.10 -9.96
CA LEU A 14 11.05 -8.27 -9.30
C LEU A 14 11.30 -7.99 -7.81
N ILE A 15 11.85 -6.83 -7.48
CA ILE A 15 12.11 -6.43 -6.08
C ILE A 15 10.79 -6.29 -5.31
N LEU A 16 9.80 -5.60 -5.85
CA LEU A 16 8.50 -5.40 -5.20
C LEU A 16 7.81 -6.75 -4.95
N VAL A 17 7.61 -7.54 -6.00
CA VAL A 17 6.84 -8.79 -5.91
C VAL A 17 7.60 -9.82 -5.09
N GLY A 18 8.89 -10.06 -5.40
CA GLY A 18 9.72 -11.00 -4.67
C GLY A 18 9.93 -10.61 -3.20
N GLY A 19 10.18 -9.33 -2.95
CA GLY A 19 10.38 -8.81 -1.59
C GLY A 19 9.11 -8.86 -0.74
N VAL A 20 7.95 -8.51 -1.30
CA VAL A 20 6.67 -8.63 -0.59
C VAL A 20 6.32 -10.10 -0.36
N ALA A 21 6.49 -10.97 -1.36
CA ALA A 21 6.26 -12.40 -1.21
C ALA A 21 7.14 -13.02 -0.11
N TYR A 22 8.42 -12.65 -0.08
CA TYR A 22 9.35 -13.06 0.97
C TYR A 22 8.89 -12.58 2.36
N LYS A 23 8.44 -11.33 2.49
CA LYS A 23 7.93 -10.78 3.75
C LYS A 23 6.65 -11.47 4.22
N VAL A 24 5.72 -11.75 3.30
CA VAL A 24 4.51 -12.53 3.59
C VAL A 24 4.88 -13.94 4.07
N TYR A 25 5.82 -14.60 3.41
CA TYR A 25 6.32 -15.92 3.83
C TYR A 25 6.99 -15.89 5.20
N GLU A 26 7.80 -14.87 5.48
CA GLU A 26 8.41 -14.64 6.80
C GLU A 26 7.32 -14.48 7.88
N TYR A 27 6.31 -13.63 7.64
CA TYR A 27 5.22 -13.41 8.59
C TYR A 27 4.36 -14.67 8.80
N ALA A 28 4.06 -15.41 7.74
CA ALA A 28 3.27 -16.65 7.82
C ALA A 28 3.97 -17.76 8.62
N ARG A 29 5.31 -17.80 8.59
CA ARG A 29 6.10 -18.79 9.34
C ARG A 29 6.52 -18.33 10.74
N THR A 30 6.40 -17.05 11.05
CA THR A 30 6.79 -16.51 12.35
C THR A 30 5.82 -17.01 13.41
N PRO A 31 6.25 -17.80 14.41
CA PRO A 31 5.34 -18.30 15.43
C PRO A 31 4.78 -17.16 16.28
N ALA A 32 3.45 -17.14 16.46
CA ALA A 32 2.76 -16.25 17.40
C ALA A 32 2.12 -17.09 18.53
N PRO A 33 2.93 -17.61 19.48
CA PRO A 33 2.48 -18.61 20.45
C PRO A 33 1.46 -18.07 21.47
N LEU A 34 1.48 -16.76 21.73
CA LEU A 34 0.61 -16.13 22.70
C LEU A 34 -0.67 -15.64 22.03
N LYS A 35 -1.80 -15.90 22.69
CA LYS A 35 -3.09 -15.29 22.37
C LYS A 35 -3.15 -13.91 23.02
N ILE A 36 -2.96 -12.86 22.23
CA ILE A 36 -2.94 -11.46 22.66
C ILE A 36 -3.88 -10.57 21.82
N PRO A 37 -5.12 -11.00 21.48
CA PRO A 37 -6.03 -10.15 20.73
C PRO A 37 -6.44 -8.93 21.56
N THR A 38 -6.55 -7.75 20.94
CA THR A 38 -7.03 -6.55 21.62
C THR A 38 -8.52 -6.66 21.90
N THR A 39 -8.91 -6.53 23.16
CA THR A 39 -10.31 -6.61 23.62
C THR A 39 -11.10 -5.35 23.27
N PRO A 40 -12.42 -5.44 23.02
CA PRO A 40 -13.22 -6.67 22.93
C PRO A 40 -12.86 -7.48 21.68
N ALA A 41 -12.50 -8.75 21.86
CA ALA A 41 -11.98 -9.59 20.80
C ALA A 41 -13.00 -10.66 20.39
N PRO A 42 -13.11 -11.02 19.11
CA PRO A 42 -14.04 -12.05 18.67
C PRO A 42 -13.61 -13.45 19.14
N THR A 43 -14.58 -14.24 19.62
CA THR A 43 -14.39 -15.62 20.09
C THR A 43 -14.49 -16.66 18.96
N THR A 44 -14.80 -16.25 17.74
CA THR A 44 -14.91 -17.12 16.56
C THR A 44 -14.04 -16.62 15.39
N ALA A 45 -13.63 -17.55 14.51
CA ALA A 45 -12.87 -17.20 13.31
C ALA A 45 -13.63 -16.25 12.37
N GLY A 46 -14.95 -16.45 12.21
CA GLY A 46 -15.80 -15.55 11.43
C GLY A 46 -15.86 -14.14 12.03
N GLY A 47 -15.90 -14.03 13.36
CA GLY A 47 -15.83 -12.74 14.04
C GLY A 47 -14.47 -12.03 13.83
N VAL A 48 -13.37 -12.77 13.80
CA VAL A 48 -12.04 -12.22 13.47
C VAL A 48 -12.00 -11.71 12.04
N ALA A 49 -12.52 -12.48 11.07
CA ALA A 49 -12.61 -12.05 9.67
C ALA A 49 -13.42 -10.75 9.54
N PHE A 50 -14.55 -10.64 10.24
CA PHE A 50 -15.38 -9.43 10.24
C PHE A 50 -14.67 -8.23 10.89
N ARG A 51 -13.95 -8.43 12.01
CA ARG A 51 -13.09 -7.39 12.62
C ARG A 51 -12.04 -6.91 11.61
N MET A 52 -11.33 -7.84 10.98
CA MET A 52 -10.28 -7.52 10.00
C MET A 52 -10.84 -6.76 8.80
N PHE A 53 -12.01 -7.15 8.29
CA PHE A 53 -12.69 -6.41 7.23
C PHE A 53 -12.95 -4.95 7.62
N ARG A 54 -13.50 -4.71 8.83
CA ARG A 54 -13.78 -3.34 9.30
C ARG A 54 -12.52 -2.53 9.55
N GLU A 55 -11.45 -3.17 10.04
CA GLU A 55 -10.15 -2.53 10.22
C GLU A 55 -9.44 -2.19 8.91
N VAL A 56 -9.61 -2.97 7.85
CA VAL A 56 -8.97 -2.73 6.55
C VAL A 56 -9.77 -1.76 5.69
N VAL A 57 -11.11 -1.88 5.66
CA VAL A 57 -11.97 -1.08 4.79
C VAL A 57 -12.34 0.26 5.42
N PHE A 58 -12.65 0.28 6.71
CA PHE A 58 -13.17 1.47 7.39
C PHE A 58 -12.20 2.06 8.41
N PHE A 59 -11.06 1.43 8.68
CA PHE A 59 -10.11 1.85 9.72
C PHE A 59 -10.82 2.08 11.07
N GLU A 60 -11.70 1.15 11.46
CA GLU A 60 -12.63 1.31 12.59
C GLU A 60 -11.96 1.78 13.88
N SER A 61 -10.83 1.18 14.27
CA SER A 61 -10.09 1.61 15.46
C SER A 61 -9.64 3.07 15.39
N LEU A 62 -9.20 3.53 14.21
CA LEU A 62 -8.78 4.91 13.99
C LEU A 62 -9.98 5.86 13.98
N PHE A 63 -11.11 5.44 13.40
CA PHE A 63 -12.37 6.20 13.44
C PHE A 63 -12.82 6.49 14.88
N LYS A 64 -12.75 5.49 15.74
CA LYS A 64 -13.11 5.63 17.17
C LYS A 64 -12.10 6.46 17.97
N SER A 65 -10.83 6.44 17.59
CA SER A 65 -9.75 7.10 18.35
C SER A 65 -9.54 8.57 17.97
N ASN A 66 -9.52 8.88 16.66
CA ASN A 66 -9.28 10.23 16.19
C ASN A 66 -9.88 10.46 14.81
N LEU A 67 -11.01 11.15 14.77
CA LEU A 67 -11.78 11.36 13.54
C LEU A 67 -11.02 12.16 12.47
N TRP A 68 -10.17 13.11 12.86
CA TRP A 68 -9.40 13.92 11.92
C TRP A 68 -8.32 13.12 11.21
N ILE A 69 -7.57 12.32 11.96
CA ILE A 69 -6.55 11.42 11.37
C ILE A 69 -7.23 10.33 10.55
N TRP A 70 -8.37 9.82 11.02
CA TRP A 70 -9.19 8.89 10.25
C TRP A 70 -9.60 9.48 8.91
N ALA A 71 -10.16 10.70 8.89
CA ALA A 71 -10.63 11.32 7.66
C ALA A 71 -9.50 11.51 6.65
N LEU A 72 -8.34 12.05 7.07
CA LEU A 72 -7.18 12.21 6.19
C LEU A 72 -6.59 10.87 5.74
N GLY A 73 -6.51 9.90 6.65
CA GLY A 73 -6.02 8.56 6.37
C GLY A 73 -6.89 7.81 5.38
N TRP A 74 -8.21 7.82 5.59
CA TRP A 74 -9.20 7.15 4.75
C TRP A 74 -9.29 7.82 3.38
N LEU A 75 -9.35 9.16 3.34
CA LEU A 75 -9.30 9.93 2.09
C LEU A 75 -8.08 9.54 1.25
N PHE A 76 -6.89 9.50 1.87
CA PHE A 76 -5.67 9.10 1.19
C PHE A 76 -5.75 7.67 0.63
N HIS A 77 -6.14 6.68 1.45
CA HIS A 77 -6.11 5.27 1.03
C HIS A 77 -7.16 4.95 -0.03
N VAL A 78 -8.38 5.47 0.10
CA VAL A 78 -9.44 5.29 -0.91
C VAL A 78 -9.05 5.95 -2.22
N ALA A 79 -8.49 7.16 -2.15
CA ALA A 79 -8.00 7.85 -3.33
C ALA A 79 -6.83 7.10 -3.99
N LEU A 80 -5.87 6.61 -3.20
CA LEU A 80 -4.78 5.76 -3.68
C LEU A 80 -5.32 4.51 -4.38
N ALA A 81 -6.29 3.81 -3.78
CA ALA A 81 -6.90 2.62 -4.38
C ALA A 81 -7.57 2.94 -5.73
N LEU A 82 -8.35 4.03 -5.81
CA LEU A 82 -8.98 4.47 -7.07
C LEU A 82 -7.95 4.88 -8.12
N VAL A 83 -6.87 5.55 -7.72
CA VAL A 83 -5.77 5.92 -8.61
C VAL A 83 -5.10 4.65 -9.14
N LEU A 84 -4.78 3.66 -8.29
CA LEU A 84 -4.19 2.39 -8.72
C LEU A 84 -5.13 1.62 -9.67
N LEU A 85 -6.43 1.55 -9.37
CA LEU A 85 -7.43 0.92 -10.25
C LEU A 85 -7.49 1.62 -11.62
N ARG A 86 -7.43 2.95 -11.64
CA ARG A 86 -7.35 3.72 -12.89
C ARG A 86 -6.08 3.37 -13.69
N HIS A 87 -4.95 3.17 -13.03
CA HIS A 87 -3.67 2.85 -13.68
C HIS A 87 -3.68 1.50 -14.39
N LEU A 88 -4.56 0.55 -14.01
CA LEU A 88 -4.70 -0.73 -14.70
C LEU A 88 -5.05 -0.58 -16.20
N ARG A 89 -5.58 0.57 -16.62
CA ARG A 89 -5.78 0.90 -18.04
C ARG A 89 -4.50 0.79 -18.88
N TYR A 90 -3.33 1.07 -18.29
CA TYR A 90 -2.06 1.02 -19.01
C TYR A 90 -1.53 -0.42 -19.22
N PHE A 91 -2.15 -1.41 -18.58
CA PHE A 91 -1.74 -2.82 -18.59
C PHE A 91 -2.81 -3.74 -19.21
N THR A 92 -3.86 -3.17 -19.82
CA THR A 92 -4.99 -3.94 -20.37
C THR A 92 -5.45 -3.37 -21.72
N GLU A 93 -5.59 -4.24 -22.73
CA GLU A 93 -6.13 -3.92 -24.05
C GLU A 93 -6.91 -5.14 -24.59
N PRO A 94 -8.24 -5.04 -24.83
CA PRO A 94 -9.09 -3.87 -24.62
C PRO A 94 -9.30 -3.52 -23.14
N VAL A 95 -9.57 -2.24 -22.87
CA VAL A 95 -9.95 -1.79 -21.51
C VAL A 95 -11.36 -2.24 -21.22
N ASN A 96 -11.55 -3.09 -20.19
CA ASN A 96 -12.88 -3.58 -19.83
C ASN A 96 -13.78 -2.48 -19.26
N PHE A 97 -15.09 -2.77 -19.19
CA PHE A 97 -16.10 -1.83 -18.73
C PHE A 97 -15.83 -1.28 -17.32
N ILE A 98 -15.38 -2.11 -16.38
CA ILE A 98 -15.14 -1.71 -14.99
C ILE A 98 -14.02 -0.67 -14.91
N ILE A 99 -12.87 -0.94 -15.56
CA ILE A 99 -11.73 -0.02 -15.58
C ILE A 99 -12.10 1.27 -16.31
N ALA A 100 -12.88 1.19 -17.40
CA ALA A 100 -13.37 2.35 -18.13
C ALA A 100 -14.29 3.22 -17.27
N PHE A 101 -15.23 2.62 -16.55
CA PHE A 101 -16.16 3.30 -15.65
C PHE A 101 -15.45 4.04 -14.50
N ILE A 102 -14.36 3.47 -13.97
CA ILE A 102 -13.61 4.06 -12.85
C ILE A 102 -12.73 5.26 -13.27
N GLN A 103 -12.37 5.38 -14.56
CA GLN A 103 -11.45 6.42 -15.05
C GLN A 103 -11.75 7.86 -14.55
N PRO A 104 -12.98 8.41 -14.66
CA PRO A 104 -13.26 9.77 -14.21
C PRO A 104 -13.06 9.92 -12.69
N PHE A 105 -13.51 8.94 -11.90
CA PHE A 105 -13.34 8.95 -10.45
C PHE A 105 -11.87 8.88 -10.06
N GLY A 106 -11.09 8.00 -10.70
CA GLY A 106 -9.65 7.88 -10.47
C GLY A 106 -8.85 9.12 -10.89
N MET A 107 -9.38 9.96 -11.80
CA MET A 107 -8.76 11.23 -12.17
C MET A 107 -8.86 12.24 -11.03
N TYR A 108 -10.07 12.48 -10.53
CA TYR A 108 -10.31 13.39 -9.40
C TYR A 108 -9.76 12.85 -8.08
N ALA A 109 -9.70 11.53 -7.93
CA ALA A 109 -9.02 10.87 -6.81
C ALA A 109 -7.54 11.28 -6.70
N GLY A 110 -6.87 11.67 -7.80
CA GLY A 110 -5.51 12.21 -7.72
C GLY A 110 -5.41 13.44 -6.81
N PHE A 111 -6.38 14.36 -6.87
CA PHE A 111 -6.44 15.53 -5.99
C PHE A 111 -6.72 15.13 -4.54
N ALA A 112 -7.66 14.21 -4.32
CA ALA A 112 -7.97 13.68 -3.00
C ALA A 112 -6.76 12.98 -2.36
N MET A 113 -6.00 12.20 -3.15
CA MET A 113 -4.77 11.54 -2.73
C MET A 113 -3.72 12.58 -2.32
N ALA A 114 -3.47 13.58 -3.16
CA ALA A 114 -2.54 14.66 -2.85
C ALA A 114 -2.93 15.42 -1.57
N ALA A 115 -4.21 15.79 -1.43
CA ALA A 115 -4.74 16.47 -0.25
C ALA A 115 -4.62 15.62 1.02
N GLY A 116 -4.95 14.32 0.95
CA GLY A 116 -4.84 13.39 2.07
C GLY A 116 -3.39 13.22 2.55
N VAL A 117 -2.46 12.97 1.63
CA VAL A 117 -1.02 12.86 1.96
C VAL A 117 -0.47 14.18 2.50
N ALA A 118 -0.81 15.31 1.87
CA ALA A 118 -0.37 16.63 2.31
C ALA A 118 -0.87 16.94 3.72
N GLY A 119 -2.14 16.63 4.05
CA GLY A 119 -2.68 16.79 5.39
C GLY A 119 -2.00 15.89 6.43
N LEU A 120 -1.75 14.62 6.09
CA LEU A 120 -1.02 13.69 6.96
C LEU A 120 0.43 14.12 7.18
N TRP A 121 1.07 14.70 6.16
CA TRP A 121 2.43 15.22 6.25
C TRP A 121 2.48 16.50 7.07
N ALA A 122 1.55 17.43 6.83
CA ALA A 122 1.39 18.66 7.62
C ALA A 122 1.22 18.34 9.11
N ARG A 123 0.43 17.32 9.47
CA ARG A 123 0.30 16.86 10.86
C ARG A 123 1.64 16.52 11.53
N ARG A 124 2.61 15.96 10.78
CA ARG A 124 3.94 15.63 11.32
C ARG A 124 4.77 16.87 11.62
N PHE A 125 4.47 17.99 10.97
CA PHE A 125 5.09 19.27 11.28
C PHE A 125 4.29 20.09 12.28
N LEU A 126 2.96 20.02 12.30
CA LEU A 126 2.13 20.93 13.09
C LEU A 126 1.84 20.42 14.50
N VAL A 127 1.82 19.10 14.72
CA VAL A 127 1.50 18.51 16.03
C VAL A 127 2.78 18.11 16.76
N GLU A 128 3.10 18.77 17.87
CA GLU A 128 4.35 18.60 18.62
C GLU A 128 4.65 17.14 18.99
N ARG A 129 3.67 16.44 19.57
CA ARG A 129 3.80 15.02 19.93
C ARG A 129 4.21 14.16 18.74
N ILE A 130 3.68 14.46 17.55
CA ILE A 130 3.94 13.68 16.33
C ILE A 130 5.26 14.07 15.72
N ARG A 131 5.60 15.37 15.74
CA ARG A 131 6.91 15.88 15.32
C ARG A 131 8.02 15.23 16.12
N TYR A 132 7.85 15.13 17.44
CA TYR A 132 8.83 14.53 18.36
C TYR A 132 9.14 13.05 18.06
N ILE A 133 8.12 12.27 17.68
CA ILE A 133 8.30 10.83 17.38
C ILE A 133 8.51 10.53 15.89
N SER A 134 8.53 11.55 15.02
CA SER A 134 8.68 11.34 13.58
C SER A 134 10.14 11.14 13.20
N THR A 135 10.38 10.14 12.35
CA THR A 135 11.71 9.81 11.81
C THR A 135 11.85 10.35 10.38
N PRO A 136 13.07 10.55 9.85
CA PRO A 136 13.26 11.01 8.46
C PRO A 136 12.52 10.16 7.43
N SER A 137 12.50 8.83 7.62
CA SER A 137 11.74 7.89 6.77
C SER A 137 10.25 8.25 6.69
N ASP A 138 9.64 8.74 7.76
CA ASP A 138 8.23 9.14 7.76
C ASP A 138 7.95 10.33 6.83
N HIS A 139 8.87 11.29 6.78
CA HIS A 139 8.75 12.43 5.89
C HIS A 139 9.06 12.04 4.44
N LEU A 140 10.08 11.23 4.21
CA LEU A 140 10.49 10.82 2.87
C LEU A 140 9.42 9.98 2.16
N MET A 141 8.75 9.05 2.85
CA MET A 141 7.67 8.27 2.22
C MET A 141 6.47 9.15 1.82
N LEU A 142 6.08 10.09 2.70
CA LEU A 142 4.97 10.99 2.39
C LEU A 142 5.34 11.99 1.29
N ALA A 143 6.57 12.51 1.29
CA ALA A 143 7.07 13.36 0.22
C ALA A 143 7.10 12.62 -1.13
N LEU A 144 7.54 11.36 -1.15
CA LEU A 144 7.54 10.53 -2.36
C LEU A 144 6.13 10.31 -2.90
N LEU A 145 5.18 9.91 -2.04
CA LEU A 145 3.79 9.70 -2.45
C LEU A 145 3.11 10.99 -2.92
N LEU A 146 3.37 12.10 -2.25
CA LEU A 146 2.89 13.41 -2.66
C LEU A 146 3.49 13.83 -4.01
N GLY A 147 4.80 13.62 -4.20
CA GLY A 147 5.49 13.88 -5.47
C GLY A 147 4.90 13.07 -6.62
N ILE A 148 4.63 11.77 -6.42
CA ILE A 148 3.96 10.91 -7.40
C ILE A 148 2.56 11.47 -7.74
N ALA A 149 1.77 11.81 -6.73
CA ALA A 149 0.42 12.37 -6.96
C ALA A 149 0.47 13.70 -7.73
N VAL A 150 1.33 14.63 -7.31
CA VAL A 150 1.47 15.96 -7.93
C VAL A 150 1.97 15.84 -9.36
N THR A 151 3.04 15.08 -9.61
CA THR A 151 3.53 14.88 -10.99
C THR A 151 2.50 14.20 -11.88
N GLY A 152 1.74 13.23 -11.36
CA GLY A 152 0.63 12.60 -12.09
C GLY A 152 -0.48 13.58 -12.47
N LEU A 153 -0.84 14.50 -11.57
CA LEU A 153 -1.81 15.56 -11.84
C LEU A 153 -1.26 16.57 -12.86
N LEU A 154 -0.01 17.00 -12.72
CA LEU A 154 0.62 17.92 -13.67
C LEU A 154 0.68 17.33 -15.08
N MET A 155 1.02 16.05 -15.24
CA MET A 155 0.96 15.38 -16.56
C MET A 155 -0.43 15.42 -17.17
N LYS A 156 -1.47 15.25 -16.35
CA LYS A 156 -2.86 15.20 -16.83
C LYS A 156 -3.43 16.58 -17.18
N PHE A 157 -3.15 17.60 -16.38
CA PHE A 157 -3.84 18.90 -16.45
C PHE A 157 -2.97 20.05 -16.98
N VAL A 158 -1.65 19.88 -17.02
CA VAL A 158 -0.71 20.94 -17.42
C VAL A 158 0.15 20.49 -18.61
N MET A 159 0.86 19.37 -18.49
CA MET A 159 1.86 18.94 -19.49
C MET A 159 1.26 18.16 -20.66
N HIS A 160 0.08 17.54 -20.48
CA HIS A 160 -0.65 16.81 -21.53
C HIS A 160 0.18 15.70 -22.20
N THR A 161 0.88 14.90 -21.39
CA THR A 161 1.71 13.77 -21.84
C THR A 161 0.93 12.79 -22.72
N ASP A 162 1.57 12.24 -23.76
CA ASP A 162 0.99 11.21 -24.62
C ASP A 162 0.75 9.88 -23.88
N VAL A 163 -0.45 9.74 -23.34
CA VAL A 163 -0.89 8.56 -22.60
C VAL A 163 -1.06 7.31 -23.46
N VAL A 164 -1.21 7.46 -24.78
CA VAL A 164 -1.35 6.32 -25.71
C VAL A 164 0.02 5.66 -25.87
N ALA A 165 1.06 6.45 -26.13
CA ALA A 165 2.42 5.93 -26.21
C ALA A 165 2.91 5.35 -24.87
N VAL A 166 2.56 5.97 -23.73
CA VAL A 166 2.82 5.37 -22.40
C VAL A 166 2.13 4.01 -22.23
N LYS A 167 0.89 3.88 -22.70
CA LYS A 167 0.17 2.60 -22.68
C LYS A 167 0.88 1.54 -23.54
N THR A 168 1.24 1.89 -24.77
CA THR A 168 1.97 0.98 -25.67
C THR A 168 3.31 0.54 -25.09
N PHE A 169 4.00 1.44 -24.38
CA PHE A 169 5.21 1.09 -23.63
C PHE A 169 4.98 -0.02 -22.60
N PHE A 170 4.02 0.18 -21.68
CA PHE A 170 3.76 -0.80 -20.61
C PHE A 170 3.16 -2.11 -21.11
N LEU A 171 2.30 -2.08 -22.13
CA LEU A 171 1.81 -3.30 -22.78
C LEU A 171 2.94 -4.10 -23.43
N GLY A 172 3.88 -3.41 -24.10
CA GLY A 172 5.07 -4.05 -24.65
C GLY A 172 5.90 -4.75 -23.56
N LEU A 173 6.12 -4.09 -22.42
CA LEU A 173 6.88 -4.68 -21.31
C LEU A 173 6.28 -6.00 -20.80
N MET A 174 4.95 -6.17 -20.85
CA MET A 174 4.26 -7.40 -20.43
C MET A 174 4.56 -8.60 -21.34
N VAL A 175 4.92 -8.35 -22.59
CA VAL A 175 5.28 -9.37 -23.59
C VAL A 175 6.77 -9.32 -23.96
N PHE A 176 7.58 -8.67 -23.13
CA PHE A 176 9.03 -8.51 -23.30
C PHE A 176 9.45 -7.76 -24.58
N GLU A 177 8.61 -6.84 -25.04
CA GLU A 177 8.88 -5.94 -26.16
C GLU A 177 9.09 -4.50 -25.67
N ILE A 178 10.25 -3.91 -25.99
CA ILE A 178 10.58 -2.55 -25.56
C ILE A 178 10.12 -1.55 -26.61
N ASN A 179 8.93 -1.02 -26.42
CA ASN A 179 8.42 0.08 -27.22
C ASN A 179 9.05 1.44 -26.85
N PRO A 180 8.94 2.47 -27.68
CA PRO A 180 9.41 3.81 -27.34
C PRO A 180 8.61 4.44 -26.19
N LEU A 181 9.31 4.98 -25.19
CA LEU A 181 8.73 5.81 -24.14
C LEU A 181 8.75 7.29 -24.58
N PRO A 182 7.65 8.05 -24.45
CA PRO A 182 7.62 9.47 -24.80
C PRO A 182 8.74 10.28 -24.13
N ALA A 183 9.29 11.23 -24.89
CA ALA A 183 10.33 12.15 -24.41
C ALA A 183 9.73 13.32 -23.62
N ASP A 184 9.19 13.02 -22.44
CA ASP A 184 8.59 13.99 -21.53
C ASP A 184 9.31 13.99 -20.17
N PRO A 185 9.97 15.09 -19.76
CA PRO A 185 10.64 15.17 -18.46
C PRO A 185 9.71 14.92 -17.27
N GLY A 186 8.46 15.37 -17.34
CA GLY A 186 7.46 15.16 -16.30
C GLY A 186 7.11 13.68 -16.12
N LEU A 187 7.02 12.96 -17.24
CA LEU A 187 6.83 11.51 -17.25
C LEU A 187 8.01 10.77 -16.63
N TYR A 188 9.24 11.14 -16.99
CA TYR A 188 10.43 10.49 -16.43
C TYR A 188 10.55 10.68 -14.92
N LEU A 189 10.24 11.89 -14.43
CA LEU A 189 10.20 12.15 -13.00
C LEU A 189 9.12 11.31 -12.31
N HIS A 190 7.91 11.28 -12.85
CA HIS A 190 6.80 10.49 -12.30
C HIS A 190 7.14 9.01 -12.23
N LEU A 191 7.57 8.42 -13.35
CA LEU A 191 7.93 7.02 -13.45
C LEU A 191 9.14 6.66 -12.58
N GLY A 192 10.14 7.55 -12.48
CA GLY A 192 11.29 7.37 -11.61
C GLY A 192 10.90 7.30 -10.12
N MET A 193 9.98 8.16 -9.68
CA MET A 193 9.45 8.11 -8.32
C MET A 193 8.61 6.85 -8.07
N VAL A 194 7.81 6.40 -9.05
CA VAL A 194 7.05 5.15 -8.94
C VAL A 194 8.00 3.95 -8.85
N ALA A 195 9.04 3.88 -9.68
CA ALA A 195 10.04 2.82 -9.61
C ALA A 195 10.77 2.83 -8.25
N LEU A 196 11.14 4.01 -7.75
CA LEU A 196 11.71 4.16 -6.41
C LEU A 196 10.75 3.64 -5.33
N LEU A 197 9.46 3.99 -5.40
CA LEU A 197 8.43 3.49 -4.48
C LEU A 197 8.35 1.96 -4.52
N MET A 198 8.35 1.35 -5.70
CA MET A 198 8.32 -0.11 -5.87
C MET A 198 9.53 -0.78 -5.23
N ILE A 199 10.74 -0.23 -5.44
CA ILE A 199 11.99 -0.78 -4.92
C ILE A 199 12.05 -0.70 -3.38
N ILE A 200 11.62 0.41 -2.79
CA ILE A 200 11.71 0.60 -1.33
C ILE A 200 10.54 -0.03 -0.56
N PHE A 201 9.41 -0.30 -1.23
CA PHE A 201 8.21 -0.86 -0.61
C PHE A 201 8.49 -2.06 0.33
N PRO A 202 9.18 -3.14 -0.11
CA PRO A 202 9.36 -4.35 0.69
C PRO A 202 10.32 -4.19 1.88
N VAL A 203 10.97 -3.04 2.04
CA VAL A 203 11.91 -2.75 3.14
C VAL A 203 11.49 -1.53 3.96
N SER A 204 10.27 -1.02 3.74
CA SER A 204 9.78 0.21 4.35
C SER A 204 8.56 -0.03 5.24
N LYS A 205 8.09 1.05 5.87
CA LYS A 205 6.85 1.09 6.65
C LYS A 205 5.60 0.79 5.81
N LEU A 206 5.70 0.76 4.48
CA LEU A 206 4.61 0.41 3.57
C LEU A 206 4.22 -1.08 3.63
N LEU A 207 5.07 -1.94 4.21
CA LEU A 207 4.75 -3.34 4.51
C LEU A 207 3.55 -3.53 5.44
N HIS A 208 3.01 -2.47 6.04
CA HIS A 208 1.73 -2.54 6.73
C HIS A 208 0.60 -3.08 5.84
N ALA A 209 0.67 -2.89 4.52
CA ALA A 209 -0.35 -3.36 3.58
C ALA A 209 -0.60 -4.88 3.67
N PRO A 210 0.41 -5.76 3.51
CA PRO A 210 0.25 -7.18 3.82
C PRO A 210 0.35 -7.48 5.33
N GLY A 211 1.15 -6.71 6.08
CA GLY A 211 1.47 -6.99 7.48
C GLY A 211 0.27 -6.92 8.43
N VAL A 212 -0.76 -6.13 8.11
CA VAL A 212 -1.97 -6.01 8.93
C VAL A 212 -2.64 -7.37 9.16
N PHE A 213 -2.62 -8.26 8.17
CA PHE A 213 -3.22 -9.59 8.23
C PHE A 213 -2.45 -10.56 9.13
N PHE A 214 -1.20 -10.26 9.47
CA PHE A 214 -0.37 -11.10 10.33
C PHE A 214 -0.25 -10.56 11.75
N SER A 215 -0.95 -9.46 12.07
CA SER A 215 -0.90 -8.83 13.38
C SER A 215 -1.61 -9.71 14.43
N PRO A 216 -0.90 -10.25 15.46
CA PRO A 216 -1.51 -11.12 16.46
C PRO A 216 -2.64 -10.44 17.25
N SER A 217 -2.51 -9.13 17.51
CA SER A 217 -3.51 -8.37 18.23
C SER A 217 -4.84 -8.21 17.48
N ARG A 218 -4.81 -8.32 16.14
CA ARG A 218 -5.98 -8.13 15.27
C ARG A 218 -6.44 -9.38 14.53
N ASN A 219 -5.60 -10.39 14.39
CA ASN A 219 -5.90 -11.61 13.64
C ASN A 219 -5.80 -12.87 14.51
N GLN A 220 -6.24 -12.77 15.76
CA GLN A 220 -6.40 -13.93 16.64
C GLN A 220 -7.83 -14.01 17.18
N VAL A 221 -8.32 -15.24 17.28
CA VAL A 221 -9.52 -15.61 18.03
C VAL A 221 -9.20 -15.54 19.53
N ASP A 222 -10.09 -14.92 20.29
CA ASP A 222 -10.04 -14.89 21.75
C ASP A 222 -10.74 -16.12 22.32
N ASN A 223 -9.97 -17.21 22.45
CA ASN A 223 -10.44 -18.43 23.07
C ASN A 223 -9.43 -19.09 24.06
N PRO A 224 -8.61 -18.33 24.82
CA PRO A 224 -7.66 -18.92 25.76
C PRO A 224 -8.33 -19.60 26.96
N ARG A 225 -9.62 -19.32 27.24
CA ARG A 225 -10.38 -19.95 28.33
C ARG A 225 -11.00 -21.28 27.90
N GLU A 226 -11.34 -21.42 26.63
CA GLU A 226 -12.02 -22.57 26.04
C GLU A 226 -11.03 -23.58 25.46
N THR A 227 -9.87 -23.10 25.01
CA THR A 227 -8.86 -23.95 24.38
C THR A 227 -7.47 -23.63 24.93
N ARG A 228 -6.72 -24.68 25.26
CA ARG A 228 -5.35 -24.56 25.72
C ARG A 228 -4.42 -24.36 24.52
N HIS A 229 -3.84 -23.16 24.40
CA HIS A 229 -2.82 -22.86 23.39
C HIS A 229 -1.44 -23.14 23.95
N LEU A 230 -0.77 -24.17 23.43
CA LEU A 230 0.60 -24.49 23.80
C LEU A 230 1.53 -24.23 22.62
N ALA A 231 2.58 -23.45 22.87
CA ALA A 231 3.68 -23.31 21.94
C ALA A 231 4.42 -24.66 21.81
N PRO A 232 5.02 -24.98 20.65
CA PRO A 232 5.77 -26.23 20.48
C PRO A 232 6.88 -26.44 21.53
N TRP A 233 7.58 -25.38 21.93
CA TRP A 233 8.60 -25.45 22.99
C TRP A 233 8.00 -25.73 24.37
N ALA A 234 6.84 -25.17 24.70
CA ALA A 234 6.16 -25.40 25.97
C ALA A 234 5.63 -26.84 26.04
N ALA A 235 5.07 -27.34 24.92
CA ALA A 235 4.64 -28.73 24.80
C ALA A 235 5.81 -29.73 24.90
N GLN A 236 7.05 -29.34 24.60
CA GLN A 236 8.23 -30.17 24.82
C GLN A 236 8.67 -30.20 26.29
N MET A 237 8.51 -29.10 27.02
CA MET A 237 8.81 -29.05 28.46
C MET A 237 7.84 -29.91 29.27
N GLU A 238 6.54 -29.87 28.94
CA GLU A 238 5.54 -30.71 29.62
C GLU A 238 5.74 -32.21 29.42
N ARG A 239 6.20 -32.65 28.24
CA ARG A 239 6.48 -34.08 27.99
C ARG A 239 7.65 -34.65 28.80
N LYS A 240 8.48 -33.77 29.37
CA LYS A 240 9.66 -34.14 30.16
C LYS A 240 9.40 -34.09 31.67
N ALA A 241 8.25 -33.57 32.09
CA ALA A 241 7.79 -33.52 33.47
C ALA A 241 6.93 -34.75 33.78
#